data_AF-A0A8B8AGW9-F1
#
_entry.id   AF-A0A8B8AGW9-F1
#
_cell.length_a   1.000
_cell.length_b   1.000
_cell.length_c   1.000
_cell.angle_alpha   90.00
_cell.angle_beta   90.00
_cell.angle_gamma   90.00
#
_symmetry.space_group_name_H-M   'P 1'
#
loop_
_entity.id
_entity.type
_entity.pdbx_description
1 polymer ?
#
loop_
_entity_poly.entity_id
_entity_poly.type
_entity_poly.pdbx_seq_one_letter_code
_entity_poly.pdbx_strand_id
1 'polypeptide(L)'
;MQKSKRGEDGCCDGYMFNDTLAECTACKPGYFGVNCSMSCPPKLYGLRCQLRCNCSEDECDLVLGCAKDNGECTACKPGYFGVNCSMSCPPKLYGLRCQLRCNCSEDECDLVLGCVKDNATNTVPVYRTSPQTTVREQRREISAYSLMAKVLIGHVILLGFVIMAHAAFSIIKRYLQ
;
A
#
# COMPACT_ATOMS: atom_id res chain seq x y z
N MET A 1 11.81 0.43 12.46
CA MET A 1 12.53 -0.64 11.74
C MET A 1 11.78 -1.95 11.95
N GLN A 2 10.95 -2.37 10.99
CA GLN A 2 10.22 -3.64 11.07
C GLN A 2 11.22 -4.79 10.87
N LYS A 3 11.46 -5.59 11.91
CA LYS A 3 12.20 -6.85 11.79
C LYS A 3 11.29 -7.85 11.08
N SER A 4 11.56 -8.07 9.78
CA SER A 4 10.98 -9.18 9.03
C SER A 4 11.35 -10.48 9.74
N LYS A 5 10.36 -11.26 10.20
CA LYS A 5 10.59 -12.56 10.82
C LYS A 5 11.28 -13.46 9.80
N ARG A 6 12.48 -13.93 10.14
CA ARG A 6 13.27 -14.88 9.34
C ARG A 6 12.49 -16.21 9.36
N GLY A 7 12.04 -16.70 8.21
CA GLY A 7 11.57 -18.08 8.10
C GLY A 7 12.73 -19.04 8.40
N GLU A 8 12.44 -20.22 8.95
CA GLU A 8 13.46 -21.22 9.35
C GLU A 8 14.35 -21.66 8.17
N ASP A 9 13.97 -21.34 6.92
CA ASP A 9 14.67 -21.68 5.67
C ASP A 9 15.39 -20.47 5.01
N GLY A 10 15.60 -19.36 5.74
CA GLY A 10 16.36 -18.20 5.26
C GLY A 10 15.60 -17.26 4.30
N CYS A 11 14.45 -17.68 3.75
CA CYS A 11 13.56 -16.86 2.94
C CYS A 11 12.64 -15.95 3.78
N CYS A 12 12.32 -14.74 3.26
CA CYS A 12 11.23 -13.92 3.80
C CYS A 12 9.85 -14.55 3.47
N ASP A 13 8.79 -14.23 4.21
CA ASP A 13 7.40 -14.64 3.90
C ASP A 13 7.18 -16.15 3.58
N GLY A 14 8.10 -17.04 4.01
CA GLY A 14 8.05 -18.47 3.72
C GLY A 14 8.23 -18.84 2.24
N TYR A 15 9.02 -18.09 1.46
CA TYR A 15 9.36 -18.48 0.07
C TYR A 15 10.02 -19.87 0.00
N MET A 16 9.89 -20.53 -1.15
CA MET A 16 10.53 -21.84 -1.33
C MET A 16 12.02 -21.58 -1.50
N PHE A 17 12.86 -22.24 -0.72
CA PHE A 17 14.31 -22.16 -0.92
C PHE A 17 14.73 -23.21 -1.94
N ASN A 18 15.55 -22.82 -2.91
CA ASN A 18 16.20 -23.75 -3.81
C ASN A 18 17.64 -23.96 -3.34
N ASP A 19 17.88 -25.13 -2.73
CA ASP A 19 19.19 -25.52 -2.19
C ASP A 19 20.30 -25.52 -3.25
N THR A 20 19.98 -25.88 -4.50
CA THR A 20 21.00 -25.98 -5.57
C THR A 20 21.47 -24.61 -6.05
N LEU A 21 20.58 -23.61 -6.04
CA LEU A 21 20.88 -22.23 -6.44
C LEU A 21 21.19 -21.32 -5.25
N ALA A 22 21.06 -21.85 -4.03
CA ALA A 22 21.17 -21.11 -2.77
C ALA A 22 20.35 -19.80 -2.76
N GLU A 23 19.12 -19.86 -3.28
CA GLU A 23 18.23 -18.70 -3.40
C GLU A 23 16.75 -19.06 -3.20
N CYS A 24 15.97 -18.07 -2.80
CA CYS A 24 14.53 -18.20 -2.72
C CYS A 24 13.88 -18.11 -4.11
N THR A 25 13.08 -19.13 -4.41
CA THR A 25 12.24 -19.22 -5.60
C THR A 25 10.82 -18.74 -5.31
N ALA A 26 10.12 -18.33 -6.36
CA ALA A 26 8.76 -17.80 -6.29
C ALA A 26 8.60 -16.51 -5.44
N CYS A 27 9.56 -15.59 -5.54
CA CYS A 27 9.38 -14.22 -5.02
C CYS A 27 8.07 -13.62 -5.56
N LYS A 28 7.35 -12.85 -4.72
CA LYS A 28 6.22 -12.07 -5.22
C LYS A 28 6.68 -11.11 -6.33
N PRO A 29 5.86 -10.85 -7.35
CA PRO A 29 6.12 -9.75 -8.29
C PRO A 29 6.39 -8.46 -7.52
N GLY A 30 7.37 -7.68 -7.98
CA GLY A 30 7.84 -6.47 -7.30
C GLY A 30 8.94 -6.70 -6.27
N TYR A 31 9.36 -7.96 -6.05
CA TYR A 31 10.42 -8.32 -5.13
C TYR A 31 11.50 -9.20 -5.79
N PHE A 32 12.72 -9.08 -5.29
CA PHE A 32 13.90 -9.81 -5.75
C PHE A 32 14.94 -10.01 -4.64
N GLY A 33 16.07 -10.61 -5.00
CA GLY A 33 17.17 -10.94 -4.09
C GLY A 33 17.16 -12.39 -3.64
N VAL A 34 18.26 -12.80 -3.00
CA VAL A 34 18.46 -14.19 -2.53
C VAL A 34 17.39 -14.65 -1.55
N ASN A 35 16.76 -13.74 -0.81
CA ASN A 35 15.70 -14.00 0.16
C ASN A 35 14.36 -13.33 -0.17
N CYS A 36 14.21 -12.80 -1.39
CA CYS A 36 13.06 -12.01 -1.82
C CYS A 36 12.72 -10.82 -0.90
N SER A 37 13.71 -10.25 -0.20
CA SER A 37 13.50 -9.13 0.73
C SER A 37 13.58 -7.75 0.08
N MET A 38 14.14 -7.66 -1.12
CA MET A 38 14.38 -6.39 -1.79
C MET A 38 13.21 -6.08 -2.74
N SER A 39 12.64 -4.88 -2.64
CA SER A 39 11.68 -4.37 -3.62
C SER A 39 12.39 -3.97 -4.90
N CYS A 40 11.71 -4.04 -6.05
CA CYS A 40 12.32 -3.67 -7.32
C CYS A 40 12.93 -2.26 -7.31
N PRO A 41 14.12 -2.10 -7.92
CA PRO A 41 14.71 -0.78 -8.07
C PRO A 41 13.83 0.06 -9.02
N PRO A 42 14.03 1.38 -9.03
CA PRO A 42 13.22 2.26 -9.87
C PRO A 42 13.30 1.87 -11.34
N LYS A 43 12.20 2.11 -12.07
CA LYS A 43 11.97 1.70 -13.47
C LYS A 43 11.90 0.19 -13.73
N LEU A 44 12.04 -0.67 -12.74
CA LEU A 44 11.88 -2.12 -12.92
C LEU A 44 10.63 -2.65 -12.20
N TYR A 45 10.04 -3.71 -12.76
CA TYR A 45 8.83 -4.33 -12.24
C TYR A 45 8.75 -5.82 -12.55
N GLY A 46 7.73 -6.48 -12.00
CA GLY A 46 7.39 -7.86 -12.28
C GLY A 46 8.20 -8.87 -11.48
N LEU A 47 8.26 -10.10 -11.96
CA LEU A 47 8.94 -11.19 -11.27
C LEU A 47 10.45 -10.96 -11.30
N ARG A 48 11.09 -10.98 -10.11
CA ARG A 48 12.53 -10.71 -9.94
C ARG A 48 13.02 -9.43 -10.62
N CYS A 49 12.13 -8.46 -10.84
CA CYS A 49 12.42 -7.16 -11.44
C CYS A 49 13.04 -7.23 -12.85
N GLN A 50 12.67 -8.25 -13.62
CA GLN A 50 13.22 -8.49 -14.96
C GLN A 50 12.57 -7.64 -16.06
N LEU A 51 11.48 -6.93 -15.74
CA LEU A 51 10.77 -6.10 -16.71
C LEU A 51 11.06 -4.63 -16.46
N ARG A 52 11.11 -3.85 -17.55
CA ARG A 52 11.39 -2.41 -17.52
C ARG A 52 10.15 -1.59 -17.84
N CYS A 53 9.88 -0.59 -17.01
CA CYS A 53 8.80 0.37 -17.24
C CYS A 53 9.14 1.32 -18.40
N ASN A 54 8.13 1.57 -19.25
CA ASN A 54 8.21 2.51 -20.37
C ASN A 54 7.66 3.92 -20.04
N CYS A 55 7.14 4.12 -18.83
CA CYS A 55 6.62 5.38 -18.29
C CYS A 55 7.68 6.09 -17.45
N SER A 56 7.36 7.22 -16.82
CA SER A 56 8.25 7.91 -15.87
C SER A 56 8.59 7.03 -14.65
N GLU A 57 9.58 7.43 -13.86
CA GLU A 57 9.98 6.63 -12.68
C GLU A 57 8.86 6.57 -11.65
N ASP A 58 8.16 7.68 -11.45
CA ASP A 58 7.11 7.85 -10.46
C ASP A 58 5.80 7.12 -10.83
N GLU A 59 5.60 6.81 -12.11
CA GLU A 59 4.43 6.08 -12.62
C GLU A 59 4.66 4.56 -12.67
N CYS A 60 5.88 4.10 -12.41
CA CYS A 60 6.23 2.69 -12.50
C CYS A 60 5.80 1.92 -11.25
N ASP A 61 4.74 1.14 -11.36
CA ASP A 61 4.33 0.20 -10.33
C ASP A 61 5.21 -1.06 -10.35
N LEU A 62 5.74 -1.47 -9.20
CA LEU A 62 6.67 -2.60 -9.10
C LEU A 62 6.06 -3.96 -9.52
N VAL A 63 4.73 -4.07 -9.56
CA VAL A 63 4.00 -5.30 -9.92
C VAL A 63 3.32 -5.19 -11.28
N LEU A 64 2.69 -4.06 -11.55
CA LEU A 64 1.86 -3.82 -12.74
C LEU A 64 2.63 -3.11 -13.86
N GLY A 65 3.80 -2.55 -13.57
CA GLY A 65 4.54 -1.71 -14.49
C GLY A 65 3.84 -0.37 -14.69
N CYS A 66 3.70 0.05 -15.94
CA CYS A 66 3.06 1.32 -16.27
C CYS A 66 1.54 1.15 -16.44
N ALA A 67 0.77 2.09 -15.91
CA ALA A 67 -0.64 2.22 -16.27
C ALA A 67 -0.77 2.57 -17.76
N LYS A 68 -1.81 2.05 -18.42
CA LYS A 68 -2.15 2.44 -19.79
C LYS A 68 -2.85 3.80 -19.79
N ASP A 69 -2.63 4.58 -20.85
CA ASP A 69 -3.19 5.84 -21.40
C ASP A 69 -4.33 6.64 -20.71
N ASN A 70 -4.94 6.18 -19.63
CA ASN A 70 -6.17 6.73 -19.04
C ASN A 70 -5.95 7.27 -17.61
N GLY A 71 -4.75 7.13 -17.04
CA GLY A 71 -4.44 7.61 -15.68
C GLY A 71 -5.14 6.84 -14.56
N GLU A 72 -5.87 5.78 -14.87
CA GLU A 72 -6.47 4.88 -13.89
C GLU A 72 -5.53 3.68 -13.71
N CYS A 73 -4.95 3.53 -12.51
CA CYS A 73 -4.29 2.30 -12.10
C CYS A 73 -5.31 1.16 -12.13
N THR A 74 -5.51 0.53 -13.28
CA THR A 74 -6.49 -0.54 -13.42
C THR A 74 -5.98 -1.71 -12.60
N ALA A 75 -6.56 -1.91 -11.41
CA ALA A 75 -6.27 -3.06 -10.60
C ALA A 75 -6.59 -4.31 -11.42
N CYS A 76 -5.59 -5.15 -11.65
CA CYS A 76 -5.80 -6.40 -12.38
C CYS A 76 -6.85 -7.26 -11.71
N LYS A 77 -7.55 -8.06 -12.51
CA LYS A 77 -8.32 -9.15 -11.94
C LYS A 77 -7.37 -10.02 -11.13
N PRO A 78 -7.81 -10.52 -9.97
CA PRO A 78 -7.02 -11.45 -9.18
C PRO A 78 -6.53 -12.64 -10.01
N GLY A 79 -5.33 -13.12 -9.71
CA GLY A 79 -4.66 -14.10 -10.54
C GLY A 79 -3.83 -13.51 -11.67
N TYR A 80 -3.87 -12.20 -11.88
CA TYR A 80 -3.14 -11.53 -12.96
C TYR A 80 -2.35 -10.31 -12.46
N PHE A 81 -1.27 -9.99 -13.17
CA PHE A 81 -0.38 -8.87 -12.94
C PHE A 81 0.32 -8.42 -14.24
N GLY A 82 1.23 -7.44 -14.13
CA GLY A 82 1.97 -6.88 -15.25
C GLY A 82 1.16 -5.87 -16.07
N VAL A 83 1.79 -5.30 -17.10
CA VAL A 83 1.20 -4.27 -17.94
C VAL A 83 -0.03 -4.86 -18.66
N ASN A 84 -1.16 -4.14 -18.60
CA ASN A 84 -2.45 -4.61 -19.12
C ASN A 84 -2.90 -5.98 -18.56
N CYS A 85 -2.40 -6.39 -17.39
CA CYS A 85 -2.73 -7.67 -16.76
C CYS A 85 -2.40 -8.88 -17.63
N SER A 86 -1.35 -8.80 -18.44
CA SER A 86 -0.99 -9.82 -19.41
C SER A 86 -0.31 -11.06 -18.79
N MET A 87 0.05 -11.01 -17.50
CA MET A 87 0.78 -12.08 -16.82
C MET A 87 -0.10 -12.74 -15.77
N SER A 88 -0.17 -14.07 -15.75
CA SER A 88 -0.82 -14.84 -14.70
C SER A 88 0.10 -15.01 -13.49
N CYS A 89 -0.45 -15.15 -12.30
CA CYS A 89 0.35 -15.42 -11.10
C CYS A 89 1.25 -16.65 -11.28
N PRO A 90 2.51 -16.57 -10.83
CA PRO A 90 3.40 -17.73 -10.84
C PRO A 90 2.87 -18.79 -9.84
N PRO A 91 3.36 -20.04 -9.94
CA PRO A 91 2.93 -21.10 -9.04
C PRO A 91 3.06 -20.73 -7.58
N LYS A 92 2.16 -21.27 -6.74
CA LYS A 92 2.02 -20.97 -5.30
C LYS A 92 1.58 -19.54 -4.96
N LEU A 93 1.42 -18.62 -5.91
CA LEU A 93 0.90 -17.28 -5.67
C LEU A 93 -0.51 -17.11 -6.23
N TYR A 94 -1.34 -16.33 -5.53
CA TYR A 94 -2.73 -16.10 -5.93
C TYR A 94 -3.25 -14.73 -5.50
N GLY A 95 -4.47 -14.42 -5.94
CA GLY A 95 -5.21 -13.24 -5.52
C GLY A 95 -4.77 -11.95 -6.21
N LEU A 96 -5.11 -10.80 -5.63
CA LEU A 96 -4.83 -9.51 -6.25
C LEU A 96 -3.32 -9.26 -6.31
N ARG A 97 -2.81 -8.92 -7.50
CA ARG A 97 -1.38 -8.62 -7.74
C ARG A 97 -0.44 -9.76 -7.29
N CYS A 98 -0.95 -10.98 -7.20
CA CYS A 98 -0.20 -12.18 -6.79
C CYS A 98 0.53 -12.03 -5.45
N GLN A 99 -0.06 -11.28 -4.51
CA GLN A 99 0.57 -10.99 -3.23
C GLN A 99 0.23 -12.03 -2.14
N LEU A 100 -0.70 -12.94 -2.41
CA LEU A 100 -1.08 -14.03 -1.51
C LEU A 100 -0.38 -15.32 -1.91
N ARG A 101 -0.17 -16.21 -0.93
CA ARG A 101 0.57 -17.46 -1.09
C ARG A 101 -0.28 -18.66 -0.66
N CYS A 102 -0.30 -19.69 -1.48
CA CYS A 102 -0.97 -20.94 -1.18
C CYS A 102 -0.20 -21.73 -0.11
N ASN A 103 -0.94 -22.32 0.83
CA ASN A 103 -0.40 -23.21 1.87
C ASN A 103 -0.82 -24.68 1.64
N CYS A 104 -0.96 -25.05 0.38
CA CYS A 104 -1.36 -26.37 -0.13
C CYS A 104 -0.35 -26.82 -1.19
N SER A 105 -0.54 -27.99 -1.79
CA SER A 105 0.27 -28.48 -2.92
C SER A 105 0.23 -27.51 -4.11
N GLU A 106 1.20 -27.58 -5.02
CA GLU A 106 1.23 -26.65 -6.17
C GLU A 106 0.01 -26.87 -7.06
N ASP A 107 -0.34 -28.13 -7.23
CA ASP A 107 -1.45 -28.69 -7.99
C ASP A 107 -2.82 -28.27 -7.45
N GLU A 108 -2.91 -27.95 -6.15
CA GLU A 108 -4.14 -27.49 -5.47
C GLU A 108 -4.24 -25.96 -5.41
N CYS A 109 -3.27 -25.24 -5.95
CA CYS A 109 -3.19 -23.77 -5.85
C CYS A 109 -3.77 -23.10 -7.11
N ASP A 110 -5.01 -22.64 -7.00
CA ASP A 110 -5.63 -21.80 -8.02
C ASP A 110 -5.16 -20.33 -7.90
N LEU A 111 -4.82 -19.73 -9.04
CA LEU A 111 -4.30 -18.36 -9.13
C LEU A 111 -5.30 -17.28 -8.67
N VAL A 112 -6.60 -17.58 -8.67
CA VAL A 112 -7.67 -16.70 -8.17
C VAL A 112 -8.00 -17.10 -6.72
N LEU A 113 -8.40 -18.36 -6.52
CA LEU A 113 -9.06 -18.84 -5.30
C LEU A 113 -8.06 -19.21 -4.19
N GLY A 114 -6.79 -19.44 -4.53
CA GLY A 114 -5.81 -20.02 -3.62
C GLY A 114 -5.99 -21.52 -3.51
N CYS A 115 -5.96 -22.08 -2.29
CA CYS A 115 -6.02 -23.52 -2.10
C CYS A 115 -7.43 -24.07 -2.34
N VAL A 116 -7.61 -24.80 -3.44
CA VAL A 116 -8.82 -25.53 -3.80
C VAL A 116 -8.59 -27.01 -3.56
N LYS A 117 -9.39 -27.61 -2.67
CA LYS A 117 -9.43 -29.08 -2.53
C LYS A 117 -10.42 -29.60 -3.56
N ASP A 118 -10.19 -30.78 -4.12
CA ASP A 118 -10.99 -31.44 -5.18
C ASP A 118 -12.48 -31.68 -4.87
N ASN A 119 -13.01 -31.15 -3.77
CA ASN A 119 -14.44 -31.09 -3.53
C ASN A 119 -14.93 -29.65 -3.68
N ALA A 120 -15.55 -29.40 -4.83
CA ALA A 120 -16.24 -28.18 -5.20
C ALA A 120 -17.31 -27.77 -4.16
N THR A 121 -16.90 -27.19 -3.04
CA THR A 121 -17.76 -26.27 -2.31
C THR A 121 -17.64 -24.92 -2.98
N ASN A 122 -18.74 -24.52 -3.62
CA ASN A 122 -19.03 -23.18 -4.13
C ASN A 122 -18.90 -22.11 -3.03
N THR A 123 -17.70 -21.88 -2.53
CA THR A 123 -17.35 -20.62 -1.90
C THR A 123 -16.65 -19.83 -2.98
N VAL A 124 -17.42 -19.05 -3.74
CA VAL A 124 -16.85 -17.89 -4.43
C VAL A 124 -16.12 -17.10 -3.34
N PRO A 125 -14.79 -17.01 -3.33
CA PRO A 125 -14.13 -16.09 -2.43
C PRO A 125 -14.57 -14.73 -2.93
N VAL A 126 -15.47 -14.11 -2.17
CA VAL A 126 -15.72 -12.69 -2.31
C VAL A 126 -14.34 -12.08 -2.12
N TYR A 127 -13.72 -11.62 -3.20
CA TYR A 127 -12.73 -10.57 -3.13
C TYR A 127 -13.46 -9.45 -2.43
N ARG A 128 -13.36 -9.44 -1.10
CA ARG A 128 -13.81 -8.33 -0.30
C ARG A 128 -12.90 -7.23 -0.83
N THR A 129 -13.45 -6.37 -1.70
CA THR A 129 -12.91 -5.06 -1.99
C THR A 129 -12.93 -4.37 -0.63
N SER A 130 -11.95 -4.68 0.21
CA SER A 130 -11.71 -3.99 1.45
C SER A 130 -11.21 -2.64 1.01
N PRO A 131 -11.96 -1.55 1.24
CA PRO A 131 -11.41 -0.22 1.06
C PRO A 131 -10.49 0.02 2.26
N GLN A 132 -9.27 -0.51 2.22
CA GLN A 132 -8.24 -0.25 3.22
C GLN A 132 -6.93 -0.16 2.46
N THR A 133 -6.45 1.04 2.15
CA THR A 133 -5.53 1.74 3.06
C THR A 133 -5.64 3.27 3.16
N THR A 134 -6.68 3.95 2.66
CA THR A 134 -6.71 5.45 2.70
C THR A 134 -7.38 6.10 3.91
N VAL A 135 -7.90 5.37 4.91
CA VAL A 135 -8.67 6.01 6.01
C VAL A 135 -8.00 5.92 7.40
N ARG A 136 -7.01 5.03 7.62
CA ARG A 136 -6.38 4.87 8.95
C ARG A 136 -5.04 5.61 9.13
N GLU A 137 -4.22 5.77 8.09
CA GLU A 137 -2.94 6.50 8.21
C GLU A 137 -3.15 8.03 8.17
N GLN A 138 -4.15 8.51 7.42
CA GLN A 138 -4.44 9.96 7.27
C GLN A 138 -5.09 10.61 8.51
N ARG A 139 -5.45 9.81 9.53
CA ARG A 139 -6.09 10.30 10.76
C ARG A 139 -5.12 11.02 11.70
N ARG A 140 -3.80 10.80 11.60
CA ARG A 140 -2.83 11.48 12.47
C ARG A 140 -2.59 12.94 12.08
N GLU A 141 -2.55 13.25 10.78
CA GLU A 141 -2.29 14.61 10.27
C GLU A 141 -3.46 15.59 10.54
N ILE A 142 -4.71 15.13 10.39
CA ILE A 142 -5.92 15.97 10.56
C ILE A 142 -6.14 16.40 12.03
N SER A 143 -5.67 15.60 12.99
CA SER A 143 -5.85 15.90 14.42
C SER A 143 -4.99 17.08 14.89
N ALA A 144 -3.79 17.26 14.34
CA ALA A 144 -2.90 18.35 14.72
C ALA A 144 -3.41 19.70 14.17
N TYR A 145 -3.86 19.73 12.91
CA TYR A 145 -4.43 20.93 12.29
C TYR A 145 -5.69 21.44 13.02
N SER A 146 -6.56 20.54 13.47
CA SER A 146 -7.76 20.88 14.25
C SER A 146 -7.44 21.55 15.60
N LEU A 147 -6.39 21.11 16.29
CA LEU A 147 -5.96 21.72 17.55
C LEU A 147 -5.34 23.09 17.34
N MET A 148 -4.47 23.24 16.34
CA MET A 148 -3.83 24.52 16.01
C MET A 148 -4.88 25.57 15.59
N ALA A 149 -5.90 25.17 14.82
CA ALA A 149 -7.00 26.06 14.43
C ALA A 149 -7.78 26.57 15.66
N LYS A 150 -8.08 25.72 16.64
CA LYS A 150 -8.79 26.13 17.88
C LYS A 150 -7.98 27.12 18.73
N VAL A 151 -6.66 26.92 18.84
CA VAL A 151 -5.76 27.83 19.58
C VAL A 151 -5.70 29.20 18.92
N LEU A 152 -5.58 29.25 17.58
CA LEU A 152 -5.56 30.51 16.83
C LEU A 152 -6.88 31.27 16.94
N ILE A 153 -8.02 30.58 16.80
CA ILE A 153 -9.35 31.20 16.95
C ILE A 153 -9.49 31.79 18.36
N GLY A 154 -9.09 31.06 19.40
CA GLY A 154 -9.11 31.56 20.79
C GLY A 154 -8.26 32.81 20.98
N HIS A 155 -7.06 32.85 20.38
CA HIS A 155 -6.16 34.00 20.47
C HIS A 155 -6.72 35.24 19.75
N VAL A 156 -7.35 35.06 18.58
CA VAL A 156 -8.00 36.16 17.84
C VAL A 156 -9.18 36.74 18.63
N ILE A 157 -9.99 35.88 19.24
CA ILE A 157 -11.13 36.30 20.08
C ILE A 157 -10.64 37.11 21.28
N LEU A 158 -9.61 36.64 21.99
CA LEU A 158 -9.03 37.33 23.15
C LEU A 158 -8.48 38.71 22.76
N LEU A 159 -7.72 38.79 21.66
CA LEU A 159 -7.21 40.06 21.15
C LEU A 159 -8.36 41.02 20.80
N GLY A 160 -9.44 40.52 20.21
CA GLY A 160 -10.65 41.30 19.96
C GLY A 160 -11.25 41.89 21.24
N PHE A 161 -11.38 41.10 22.30
CA PHE A 161 -11.87 41.58 23.59
C PHE A 161 -10.95 42.63 24.23
N VAL A 162 -9.63 42.44 24.15
CA VAL A 162 -8.65 43.41 24.67
C VAL A 162 -8.75 44.74 23.92
N ILE A 163 -8.84 44.69 22.58
CA ILE A 163 -8.99 45.89 21.74
C ILE A 163 -10.30 46.61 22.08
N MET A 164 -11.41 45.88 22.20
CA MET A 164 -12.71 46.46 22.57
C MET A 164 -12.68 47.09 23.96
N ALA A 165 -12.07 46.43 24.96
CA ALA A 165 -11.92 46.96 26.30
C ALA A 165 -11.05 48.23 26.33
N HIS A 166 -9.95 48.24 25.56
CA HIS A 166 -9.06 49.39 25.46
C HIS A 166 -9.74 50.59 24.76
N ALA A 167 -10.53 50.32 23.71
CA ALA A 167 -11.33 51.33 23.04
C ALA A 167 -12.40 51.91 23.99
N ALA A 168 -13.13 51.05 24.70
CA ALA A 168 -14.12 51.48 25.68
C ALA A 168 -13.49 52.33 26.79
N PHE A 169 -12.35 51.91 27.35
CA PHE A 169 -11.62 52.68 28.36
C PHE A 169 -11.17 54.05 27.83
N SER A 170 -10.68 54.10 26.59
CA SER A 170 -10.26 55.35 25.93
C SER A 170 -11.45 56.30 25.71
N ILE A 171 -12.62 55.78 25.35
CA ILE A 171 -13.85 56.55 25.18
C ILE A 171 -14.34 57.08 26.53
N ILE A 172 -14.40 56.23 27.56
CA ILE A 172 -14.83 56.61 28.92
C ILE A 172 -13.91 57.70 29.47
N LYS A 173 -12.59 57.57 29.30
CA LYS A 173 -11.62 58.56 29.76
C LYS A 173 -11.82 59.92 29.08
N ARG A 174 -12.17 59.96 27.80
CA ARG A 174 -12.50 61.21 27.08
C ARG A 174 -13.82 61.84 27.52
N TYR A 175 -14.74 61.06 28.10
CA TYR A 175 -16.02 61.56 28.59
C TYR A 175 -15.95 62.12 30.03
N LEU A 176 -14.88 61.76 30.77
CA LEU A 176 -14.64 62.18 32.15
C LEU A 176 -13.68 63.38 32.29
N GLN A 177 -13.23 63.96 31.18
CA GLN A 177 -12.45 65.22 31.12
C GLN A 177 -13.29 66.30 30.43
#